data_AF-A0A8T2UH33-F1
#
_entry.id   AF-A0A8T2UH33-F1
#
_cell.length_a   1.000
_cell.length_b   1.000
_cell.length_c   1.000
_cell.angle_alpha   90.00
_cell.angle_beta   90.00
_cell.angle_gamma   90.00
#
_symmetry.space_group_name_H-M   'P 1'
#
loop_
_entity.id
_entity.type
_entity.pdbx_description
1 polymer ?
#
loop_
_entity_poly.entity_id
_entity_poly.type
_entity_poly.pdbx_seq_one_letter_code
_entity_poly.pdbx_strand_id
1 'polypeptide(L)'
;MLPYLHQIEQIENRALLAGHIFVLFGDHDAAQNAFLKSCSLDAPLKMRSDLQQWEQALPFAAELGGYPEIIVRMEYARFLERRGEHRTALAQYESLLNAGLVDKQHCSIKAGIARTSIHCGDPWKGRQMAMECDSISLYIECAMIFENMKLLEDAGDFFQLGGHLEQAVSCYIAARSLKKVKPLLTCLSSPKYYCEYAKAMEEAGNFTEALLAFESAEDHINIVRLLLGPLESPSKAYDFVRKTKTIPGAILAAKFAKSIGDYAKAIEFLILSRRSQEAKELAEQHDSMDIYTEHVLDSTSKDECHELARYYETIGDYCKAGMLLERWGHFEKALKLYLSWGSKGGLEQAINLVGREKNNELSDQLFNYLNKAKESGEENEIYFYMLQKALGNYEEAEKLILIVSSREQANGNYKIAHDHLLDFCLVLKRLGKSIPDDIMQMLILLHSYVLGKVHIRLGDHSTGSRLLIRVARNITKFPAHIVPILTSTVIECHRAGLKSTAFEFASMLMHPEYRNSISSTYKREVEKIVRKCEKVEEKEPLTPCPYCASLLPNMELNCGSCKSYIPFCIASGRHMVLEDWSSCPHCKFPALATELGKVLEVESVCPMCSKELSDADIVCEEIPLGPPNS
;
A
#
# COMPACT_ATOMS: atom_id res chain seq x y z
N MET A 1 9.61 -5.38 76.92
CA MET A 1 9.56 -6.07 78.23
C MET A 1 8.57 -7.24 78.22
N LEU A 2 7.29 -7.04 77.88
CA LEU A 2 6.28 -8.10 77.75
C LEU A 2 6.68 -9.33 76.88
N PRO A 3 7.25 -9.17 75.65
CA PRO A 3 7.64 -10.33 74.84
C PRO A 3 8.85 -11.11 75.40
N TYR A 4 9.72 -10.46 76.17
CA TYR A 4 10.90 -11.10 76.78
C TYR A 4 10.49 -11.92 78.01
N LEU A 5 9.53 -11.42 78.80
CA LEU A 5 8.95 -12.16 79.92
C LEU A 5 8.22 -13.44 79.46
N HIS A 6 7.58 -13.41 78.29
CA HIS A 6 6.91 -14.58 77.70
C HIS A 6 7.91 -15.68 77.27
N GLN A 7 9.12 -15.31 76.85
CA GLN A 7 10.19 -16.27 76.50
C GLN A 7 10.77 -16.99 77.73
N ILE A 8 10.59 -16.41 78.92
CA ILE A 8 11.16 -16.89 80.17
C ILE A 8 10.13 -17.68 81.00
N GLU A 9 8.85 -17.64 80.62
CA GLU A 9 7.73 -18.27 81.34
C GLU A 9 7.85 -19.79 81.45
N GLN A 10 8.49 -20.44 80.47
CA GLN A 10 8.71 -21.90 80.45
C GLN A 10 10.03 -22.36 81.08
N ILE A 11 10.82 -21.45 81.66
CA ILE A 11 12.13 -21.78 82.23
C ILE A 11 11.98 -22.25 83.68
N GLU A 12 12.09 -23.57 83.91
CA GLU A 12 11.97 -24.17 85.25
C GLU A 12 13.25 -24.04 86.11
N ASN A 13 14.42 -23.87 85.46
CA ASN A 13 15.69 -23.75 86.17
C ASN A 13 15.80 -22.38 86.85
N ARG A 14 15.75 -22.37 88.19
CA ARG A 14 15.82 -21.15 89.02
C ARG A 14 17.06 -20.29 88.77
N ALA A 15 18.21 -20.89 88.47
CA ALA A 15 19.45 -20.15 88.23
C ALA A 15 19.44 -19.49 86.82
N LEU A 16 18.87 -20.16 85.82
CA LEU A 16 18.71 -19.61 84.46
C LEU A 16 17.67 -18.49 84.45
N LEU A 17 16.55 -18.69 85.15
CA LEU A 17 15.51 -17.69 85.37
C LEU A 17 16.08 -16.44 86.07
N ALA A 18 16.85 -16.64 87.14
CA ALA A 18 17.53 -15.56 87.84
C ALA A 18 18.47 -14.78 86.91
N GLY A 19 19.24 -15.48 86.07
CA GLY A 19 20.08 -14.84 85.05
C GLY A 19 19.30 -13.92 84.12
N HIS A 20 18.20 -14.38 83.53
CA HIS A 20 17.37 -13.54 82.65
C HIS A 20 16.70 -12.37 83.37
N ILE A 21 16.33 -12.56 84.65
CA ILE A 21 15.79 -11.46 85.47
C ILE A 21 16.88 -10.41 85.74
N PHE A 22 18.10 -10.81 86.09
CA PHE A 22 19.21 -9.88 86.27
C PHE A 22 19.55 -9.09 85.00
N VAL A 23 19.44 -9.72 83.82
CA VAL A 23 19.56 -9.02 82.52
C VAL A 23 18.52 -7.90 82.38
N LEU A 24 17.26 -8.16 82.76
CA LEU A 24 16.18 -7.15 82.69
C LEU A 24 16.41 -5.97 83.63
N PHE A 25 17.09 -6.18 84.75
CA PHE A 25 17.44 -5.14 85.73
C PHE A 25 18.79 -4.46 85.45
N GLY A 26 19.51 -4.86 84.40
CA GLY A 26 20.78 -4.24 84.00
C GLY A 26 22.00 -4.68 84.82
N ASP A 27 21.87 -5.71 85.68
CA ASP A 27 22.99 -6.25 86.44
C ASP A 27 23.61 -7.44 85.69
N HIS A 28 24.55 -7.12 84.80
CA HIS A 28 25.12 -8.09 83.85
C HIS A 28 26.16 -9.02 84.49
N ASP A 29 26.85 -8.60 85.54
CA ASP A 29 27.83 -9.43 86.26
C ASP A 29 27.12 -10.46 87.14
N ALA A 30 26.03 -10.06 87.82
CA ALA A 30 25.19 -10.99 88.55
C ALA A 30 24.48 -11.97 87.60
N ALA A 31 24.02 -11.48 86.44
CA ALA A 31 23.43 -12.32 85.39
C ALA A 31 24.41 -13.38 84.88
N GLN A 32 25.66 -13.02 84.57
CA GLN A 32 26.68 -13.97 84.12
C GLN A 32 26.96 -15.05 85.16
N ASN A 33 27.08 -14.69 86.43
CA ASN A 33 27.28 -15.64 87.52
C ASN A 33 26.08 -16.57 87.72
N ALA A 34 24.85 -16.07 87.54
CA ALA A 34 23.63 -16.87 87.59
C ALA A 34 23.55 -17.86 86.41
N PHE A 35 23.91 -17.43 85.20
CA PHE A 35 23.95 -18.29 84.02
C PHE A 35 25.03 -19.37 84.08
N LEU A 36 26.20 -19.06 84.66
CA LEU A 36 27.25 -20.05 84.92
C LEU A 36 26.78 -21.10 85.93
N LYS A 37 26.03 -20.70 86.96
CA LYS A 37 25.43 -21.63 87.94
C LYS A 37 24.35 -22.54 87.33
N SER A 38 23.66 -22.11 86.28
CA SER A 38 22.67 -22.93 85.57
C SER A 38 23.26 -23.93 84.58
N CYS A 39 24.59 -24.04 84.47
CA CYS A 39 25.32 -24.88 83.50
C CYS A 39 25.03 -24.54 82.03
N SER A 40 24.44 -23.37 81.75
CA SER A 40 24.17 -22.87 80.40
C SER A 40 25.30 -21.95 79.97
N LEU A 41 26.36 -22.51 79.37
CA LEU A 41 27.58 -21.77 79.00
C LEU A 41 27.36 -20.79 77.83
N ASP A 42 26.33 -21.00 77.02
CA ASP A 42 26.02 -20.13 75.86
C ASP A 42 25.27 -18.84 76.26
N ALA A 43 24.46 -18.89 77.32
CA ALA A 43 23.60 -17.78 77.75
C ALA A 43 24.38 -16.51 78.18
N PRO A 44 25.47 -16.60 78.97
CA PRO A 44 26.25 -15.42 79.33
C PRO A 44 27.02 -14.84 78.14
N LEU A 45 27.51 -15.68 77.22
CA LEU A 45 28.18 -15.21 76.00
C LEU A 45 27.21 -14.46 75.07
N LYS A 46 26.02 -15.03 74.85
CA LYS A 46 24.97 -14.39 74.05
C LYS A 46 24.54 -13.07 74.65
N MET A 47 24.32 -13.03 75.97
CA MET A 47 24.02 -11.79 76.70
C MET A 47 25.10 -10.72 76.49
N ARG A 48 26.38 -11.06 76.68
CA ARG A 48 27.49 -10.09 76.51
C ARG A 48 27.65 -9.62 75.07
N SER A 49 27.39 -10.50 74.10
CA SER A 49 27.42 -10.18 72.66
C SER A 49 26.26 -9.28 72.26
N ASP A 50 25.05 -9.54 72.76
CA ASP A 50 23.86 -8.69 72.57
C ASP A 50 24.07 -7.28 73.16
N LEU A 51 24.83 -7.18 74.26
CA LEU A 51 25.21 -5.91 74.90
C LEU A 51 26.45 -5.24 74.27
N GLN A 52 27.04 -5.85 73.24
CA GLN A 52 28.26 -5.38 72.56
C GLN A 52 29.48 -5.19 73.48
N GLN A 53 29.54 -5.93 74.59
CA GLN A 53 30.63 -5.87 75.58
C GLN A 53 31.79 -6.81 75.18
N TRP A 54 32.38 -6.55 74.01
CA TRP A 54 33.35 -7.45 73.37
C TRP A 54 34.66 -7.64 74.16
N GLU A 55 35.09 -6.61 74.90
CA GLU A 55 36.30 -6.67 75.75
C GLU A 55 36.21 -7.74 76.85
N GLN A 56 35.00 -8.01 77.33
CA GLN A 56 34.72 -9.04 78.34
C GLN A 56 34.28 -10.36 77.70
N ALA A 57 33.57 -10.30 76.57
CA ALA A 57 33.04 -11.47 75.88
C ALA A 57 34.13 -12.32 75.21
N LEU A 58 35.11 -11.70 74.53
CA LEU A 58 36.17 -12.41 73.81
C LEU A 58 37.11 -13.25 74.69
N PRO A 59 37.68 -12.72 75.80
CA PRO A 59 38.53 -13.53 76.69
C PRO A 59 37.73 -14.65 77.35
N PHE A 60 36.48 -14.37 77.76
CA PHE A 60 35.60 -15.38 78.34
C PHE A 60 35.23 -16.48 77.32
N ALA A 61 35.06 -16.13 76.04
CA ALA A 61 34.83 -17.12 74.99
C ALA A 61 36.08 -17.97 74.70
N ALA A 62 37.28 -17.39 74.76
CA ALA A 62 38.54 -18.09 74.59
C ALA A 62 38.85 -19.07 75.75
N GLU A 63 38.42 -18.75 76.97
CA GLU A 63 38.50 -19.66 78.12
C GLU A 63 37.58 -20.88 77.97
N LEU A 64 36.39 -20.69 77.38
CA LEU A 64 35.42 -21.76 77.14
C LEU A 64 35.85 -22.66 75.98
N GLY A 65 36.48 -22.08 74.95
CA GLY A 65 37.05 -22.77 73.80
C GLY A 65 36.03 -23.45 72.88
N GLY A 66 36.46 -23.79 71.66
CA GLY A 66 35.66 -24.57 70.71
C GLY A 66 34.54 -23.77 70.04
N TYR A 67 33.33 -24.35 69.98
CA TYR A 67 32.20 -23.80 69.21
C TYR A 67 31.68 -22.42 69.67
N PRO A 68 31.53 -22.15 70.99
CA PRO A 68 31.08 -20.84 71.47
C PRO A 68 32.07 -19.70 71.16
N GLU A 69 33.38 -19.97 71.16
CA GLU A 69 34.41 -19.00 70.81
C GLU A 69 34.25 -18.49 69.37
N ILE A 70 33.99 -19.40 68.44
CA ILE A 70 33.82 -19.10 67.01
C ILE A 70 32.62 -18.19 66.80
N ILE A 71 31.49 -18.49 67.44
CA ILE A 71 30.26 -17.69 67.31
C ILE A 71 30.51 -16.24 67.77
N VAL A 72 31.11 -16.06 68.95
CA VAL A 72 31.37 -14.73 69.52
C VAL A 72 32.36 -13.96 68.67
N ARG A 73 33.42 -14.61 68.17
CA ARG A 73 34.39 -13.98 67.25
C ARG A 73 33.75 -13.61 65.91
N MET A 74 32.83 -14.42 65.39
CA MET A 74 32.06 -14.08 64.19
C MET A 74 31.12 -12.90 64.41
N GLU A 75 30.41 -12.84 65.53
CA GLU A 75 29.55 -11.70 65.86
C GLU A 75 30.34 -10.42 66.08
N TYR A 76 31.52 -10.53 66.71
CA TYR A 76 32.46 -9.42 66.84
C TYR A 76 32.96 -8.93 65.48
N ALA A 77 33.34 -9.84 64.57
CA ALA A 77 33.77 -9.47 63.22
C ALA A 77 32.63 -8.80 62.42
N ARG A 78 31.38 -9.26 62.56
CA ARG A 78 30.19 -8.61 61.97
C ARG A 78 29.93 -7.22 62.58
N PHE A 79 30.17 -7.05 63.87
CA PHE A 79 30.08 -5.75 64.54
C PHE A 79 31.11 -4.76 63.99
N LEU A 80 32.38 -5.19 63.86
CA LEU A 80 33.45 -4.39 63.26
C LEU A 80 33.13 -4.00 61.81
N GLU A 81 32.60 -4.94 61.02
CA GLU A 81 32.16 -4.71 59.65
C GLU A 81 31.08 -3.62 59.57
N ARG A 82 30.06 -3.66 60.43
CA ARG A 82 29.00 -2.63 60.50
C ARG A 82 29.52 -1.26 60.95
N ARG A 83 30.58 -1.23 61.75
CA ARG A 83 31.25 0.01 62.20
C ARG A 83 32.16 0.62 61.13
N GLY A 84 32.42 -0.10 60.04
CA GLY A 84 33.31 0.33 58.96
C GLY A 84 34.79 0.00 59.19
N GLU A 85 35.13 -0.75 60.25
CA GLU A 85 36.50 -1.18 60.54
C GLU A 85 36.86 -2.45 59.74
N HIS A 86 36.85 -2.34 58.41
CA HIS A 86 36.95 -3.51 57.53
C HIS A 86 38.28 -4.26 57.63
N ARG A 87 39.40 -3.58 57.92
CA ARG A 87 40.74 -4.21 58.05
C ARG A 87 40.86 -5.11 59.27
N THR A 88 40.34 -4.66 60.42
CA THR A 88 40.37 -5.45 61.66
C THR A 88 39.37 -6.59 61.59
N ALA A 89 38.20 -6.37 60.98
CA ALA A 89 37.23 -7.42 60.69
C ALA A 89 37.81 -8.51 59.78
N LEU A 90 38.52 -8.14 58.70
CA LEU A 90 39.16 -9.09 57.79
C LEU A 90 40.16 -9.99 58.52
N ALA A 91 41.04 -9.42 59.36
CA ALA A 91 42.02 -10.19 60.13
C ALA A 91 41.35 -11.21 61.07
N GLN A 92 40.21 -10.86 61.67
CA GLN A 92 39.43 -11.78 62.51
C GLN A 92 38.83 -12.91 61.69
N TYR A 93 38.24 -12.62 60.53
CA TYR A 93 37.69 -13.66 59.66
C TYR A 93 38.76 -14.58 59.08
N GLU A 94 39.93 -14.07 58.67
CA GLU A 94 41.04 -14.89 58.18
C GLU A 94 41.63 -15.79 59.27
N SER A 95 41.76 -15.28 60.50
CA SER A 95 42.16 -16.08 61.66
C SER A 95 41.17 -17.23 61.92
N LEU A 96 39.86 -16.98 61.77
CA LEU A 96 38.83 -18.00 61.91
C LEU A 96 38.86 -19.02 60.76
N LEU A 97 39.17 -18.60 59.53
CA LEU A 97 39.29 -19.48 58.38
C LEU A 97 40.45 -20.48 58.55
N ASN A 98 41.60 -20.01 59.03
CA ASN A 98 42.79 -20.84 59.26
C ASN A 98 42.62 -21.84 60.41
N ALA A 99 41.63 -21.65 61.29
CA ALA A 99 41.34 -22.55 62.40
C ALA A 99 40.61 -23.86 62.00
N GLY A 100 40.22 -24.02 60.71
CA GLY A 100 39.78 -25.29 60.14
C GLY A 100 38.39 -25.78 60.59
N LEU A 101 37.33 -25.10 60.14
CA LEU A 101 35.94 -25.32 60.60
C LEU A 101 35.03 -26.03 59.57
N VAL A 102 33.99 -26.70 60.08
CA VAL A 102 33.00 -27.51 59.32
C VAL A 102 32.10 -26.67 58.40
N ASP A 103 31.69 -27.28 57.28
CA ASP A 103 31.10 -26.72 56.05
C ASP A 103 30.10 -25.54 56.17
N LYS A 104 29.17 -25.52 57.14
CA LYS A 104 28.11 -24.48 57.19
C LYS A 104 28.59 -23.12 57.68
N GLN A 105 29.52 -23.07 58.64
CA GLN A 105 30.06 -21.81 59.16
C GLN A 105 31.18 -21.27 58.28
N HIS A 106 31.86 -22.17 57.58
CA HIS A 106 32.92 -21.87 56.62
C HIS A 106 32.45 -20.89 55.52
N CYS A 107 31.24 -21.10 54.96
CA CYS A 107 30.67 -20.17 53.98
C CYS A 107 30.35 -18.79 54.57
N SER A 108 29.90 -18.71 55.84
CA SER A 108 29.62 -17.41 56.46
C SER A 108 30.90 -16.64 56.79
N ILE A 109 31.99 -17.32 57.13
CA ILE A 109 33.29 -16.69 57.36
C ILE A 109 33.86 -16.18 56.02
N LYS A 110 33.84 -17.03 54.99
CA LYS A 110 34.26 -16.65 53.63
C LYS A 110 33.43 -15.49 53.06
N ALA A 111 32.12 -15.46 53.33
CA ALA A 111 31.26 -14.33 52.98
C ALA A 111 31.72 -13.02 53.64
N GLY A 112 32.08 -13.07 54.93
CA GLY A 112 32.67 -11.94 55.64
C GLY A 112 34.02 -11.50 55.07
N ILE A 113 34.90 -12.45 54.74
CA ILE A 113 36.19 -12.20 54.07
C ILE A 113 35.95 -11.54 52.71
N ALA A 114 34.98 -12.02 51.93
CA ALA A 114 34.68 -11.48 50.61
C ALA A 114 34.30 -9.99 50.70
N ARG A 115 33.30 -9.64 51.51
CA ARG A 115 32.84 -8.25 51.68
C ARG A 115 33.95 -7.33 52.21
N THR A 116 34.64 -7.77 53.26
CA THR A 116 35.69 -6.96 53.90
C THR A 116 36.94 -6.82 53.03
N SER A 117 37.32 -7.83 52.24
CA SER A 117 38.45 -7.75 51.29
C SER A 117 38.18 -6.74 50.18
N ILE A 118 36.95 -6.73 49.64
CA ILE A 118 36.55 -5.74 48.63
C ILE A 118 36.66 -4.34 49.23
N HIS A 119 36.06 -4.10 50.41
CA HIS A 119 36.17 -2.81 51.12
C HIS A 119 37.61 -2.39 51.42
N CYS A 120 38.52 -3.34 51.65
CA CYS A 120 39.94 -3.08 51.90
C CYS A 120 40.77 -2.82 50.64
N GLY A 121 40.16 -2.90 49.44
CA GLY A 121 40.83 -2.66 48.17
C GLY A 121 41.47 -3.88 47.51
N ASP A 122 41.13 -5.10 47.95
CA ASP A 122 41.52 -6.35 47.29
C ASP A 122 40.29 -7.02 46.64
N PRO A 123 39.89 -6.55 45.45
CA PRO A 123 38.69 -7.04 44.76
C PRO A 123 38.85 -8.47 44.25
N TRP A 124 40.09 -8.89 43.94
CA TRP A 124 40.36 -10.22 43.39
C TRP A 124 40.15 -11.31 44.44
N LYS A 125 40.73 -11.11 45.63
CA LYS A 125 40.53 -12.03 46.76
C LYS A 125 39.05 -12.07 47.17
N GLY A 126 38.41 -10.91 47.20
CA GLY A 126 36.98 -10.80 47.45
C GLY A 126 36.12 -11.61 46.47
N ARG A 127 36.44 -11.49 45.17
CA ARG A 127 35.75 -12.20 44.10
C ARG A 127 35.93 -13.71 44.21
N GLN A 128 37.14 -14.19 44.44
CA GLN A 128 37.41 -15.62 44.60
C GLN A 128 36.61 -16.21 45.77
N MET A 129 36.63 -15.55 46.94
CA MET A 129 35.94 -16.02 48.14
C MET A 129 34.42 -16.02 47.97
N ALA A 130 33.86 -15.03 47.26
CA ALA A 130 32.43 -14.99 46.95
C ALA A 130 32.02 -16.12 45.98
N MET A 131 32.84 -16.43 44.97
CA MET A 131 32.58 -17.51 44.02
C MET A 131 32.64 -18.89 44.67
N GLU A 132 33.53 -19.10 45.63
CA GLU A 132 33.63 -20.36 46.38
C GLU A 132 32.42 -20.62 47.30
N CYS A 133 31.70 -19.58 47.73
CA CYS A 133 30.53 -19.70 48.59
C CYS A 133 29.21 -19.92 47.83
N ASP A 134 29.17 -19.55 46.54
CA ASP A 134 28.02 -19.68 45.63
C ASP A 134 26.66 -19.28 46.27
N SER A 135 26.64 -18.09 46.89
CA SER A 135 25.46 -17.58 47.60
C SER A 135 24.90 -16.33 46.92
N ILE A 136 23.62 -16.39 46.53
CA ILE A 136 22.91 -15.29 45.85
C ILE A 136 22.94 -14.00 46.67
N SER A 137 22.66 -14.07 47.98
CA SER A 137 22.66 -12.89 48.85
C SER A 137 24.04 -12.25 48.96
N LEU A 138 25.10 -13.07 49.01
CA LEU A 138 26.47 -12.57 49.05
C LEU A 138 26.85 -11.87 47.75
N TYR A 139 26.44 -12.39 46.60
CA TYR A 139 26.67 -11.74 45.31
C TYR A 139 26.06 -10.36 45.23
N ILE A 140 24.83 -10.17 45.72
CA ILE A 140 24.16 -8.87 45.75
C ILE A 140 24.90 -7.88 46.67
N GLU A 141 25.26 -8.33 47.88
CA GLU A 141 26.01 -7.50 48.83
C GLU A 141 27.38 -7.10 48.28
N CYS A 142 28.13 -8.03 47.70
CA CYS A 142 29.39 -7.75 47.03
C CYS A 142 29.21 -6.80 45.84
N ALA A 143 28.16 -6.97 45.02
CA ALA A 143 27.87 -6.10 43.88
C ALA A 143 27.63 -4.65 44.30
N MET A 144 26.86 -4.41 45.37
CA MET A 144 26.65 -3.06 45.93
C MET A 144 27.96 -2.42 46.41
N ILE A 145 28.86 -3.22 47.00
CA ILE A 145 30.18 -2.73 47.43
C ILE A 145 31.03 -2.37 46.20
N PHE A 146 31.06 -3.22 45.17
CA PHE A 146 31.76 -2.94 43.92
C PHE A 146 31.24 -1.68 43.22
N GLU A 147 29.91 -1.48 43.20
CA GLU A 147 29.27 -0.30 42.64
C GLU A 147 29.69 0.97 43.39
N ASN A 148 29.68 0.95 44.72
CA ASN A 148 30.15 2.06 45.56
C ASN A 148 31.63 2.39 45.32
N MET A 149 32.45 1.39 45.03
CA MET A 149 33.88 1.54 44.70
C MET A 149 34.14 1.90 43.23
N LYS A 150 33.09 2.07 42.41
CA LYS A 150 33.15 2.34 40.96
C LYS A 150 33.83 1.24 40.14
N LEU A 151 33.90 0.02 40.66
CA LEU A 151 34.35 -1.18 39.93
C LEU A 151 33.15 -1.79 39.19
N LEU A 152 32.68 -1.10 38.15
CA LEU A 152 31.40 -1.36 37.51
C LEU A 152 31.32 -2.69 36.76
N GLU A 153 32.43 -3.19 36.20
CA GLU A 153 32.44 -4.49 35.52
C GLU A 153 32.27 -5.65 36.49
N ASP A 154 32.97 -5.62 37.64
CA ASP A 154 32.80 -6.61 38.70
C ASP A 154 31.40 -6.50 39.33
N ALA A 155 30.90 -5.29 39.56
CA ALA A 155 29.53 -5.09 40.04
C ALA A 155 28.48 -5.72 39.12
N GLY A 156 28.63 -5.54 37.80
CA GLY A 156 27.75 -6.16 36.80
C GLY A 156 27.80 -7.70 36.82
N ASP A 157 29.00 -8.28 36.90
CA ASP A 157 29.19 -9.74 36.98
C ASP A 157 28.46 -10.32 38.21
N PHE A 158 28.60 -9.67 39.37
CA PHE A 158 27.98 -10.11 40.62
C PHE A 158 26.46 -9.87 40.67
N PHE A 159 25.95 -8.76 40.14
CA PHE A 159 24.50 -8.55 40.00
C PHE A 159 23.86 -9.59 39.07
N GLN A 160 24.57 -9.98 38.00
CA GLN A 160 24.11 -11.02 37.09
C GLN A 160 24.03 -12.39 37.79
N LEU A 161 25.07 -12.76 38.55
CA LEU A 161 25.06 -14.00 39.35
C LEU A 161 24.00 -13.96 40.46
N GLY A 162 23.72 -12.79 41.03
CA GLY A 162 22.66 -12.57 42.01
C GLY A 162 21.24 -12.55 41.43
N GLY A 163 21.08 -12.65 40.11
CA GLY A 163 19.77 -12.60 39.43
C GLY A 163 19.17 -11.20 39.26
N HIS A 164 19.87 -10.14 39.66
CA HIS A 164 19.46 -8.74 39.51
C HIS A 164 19.89 -8.19 38.13
N LEU A 165 19.25 -8.70 37.08
CA LEU A 165 19.64 -8.42 35.69
C LEU A 165 19.53 -6.93 35.31
N GLU A 166 18.55 -6.21 35.85
CA GLU A 166 18.35 -4.78 35.58
C GLU A 166 19.54 -3.91 36.05
N GLN A 167 19.99 -4.14 37.28
CA GLN A 167 21.14 -3.44 37.85
C GLN A 167 22.43 -3.85 37.13
N ALA A 168 22.57 -5.14 36.79
CA ALA A 168 23.69 -5.62 36.01
C ALA A 168 23.81 -4.89 34.65
N VAL A 169 22.69 -4.75 33.92
CA VAL A 169 22.67 -4.02 32.64
C VAL A 169 23.07 -2.56 32.82
N SER A 170 22.54 -1.88 33.84
CA SER A 170 22.92 -0.48 34.12
C SER A 170 24.42 -0.34 34.41
N CYS A 171 24.98 -1.21 35.25
CA CYS A 171 26.41 -1.24 35.55
C CYS A 171 27.25 -1.52 34.29
N TYR A 172 26.86 -2.49 33.46
CA TYR A 172 27.60 -2.81 32.23
C TYR A 172 27.53 -1.69 31.18
N ILE A 173 26.39 -1.00 31.05
CA ILE A 173 26.27 0.18 30.17
C ILE A 173 27.19 1.30 30.68
N ALA A 174 27.17 1.60 31.98
CA ALA A 174 28.04 2.60 32.58
C ALA A 174 29.54 2.24 32.46
N ALA A 175 29.87 0.94 32.52
CA ALA A 175 31.22 0.43 32.31
C ALA A 175 31.67 0.42 30.82
N ARG A 176 30.79 0.77 29.88
CA ARG A 176 30.99 0.64 28.42
C ARG A 176 31.25 -0.81 27.96
N SER A 177 30.83 -1.79 28.76
CA SER A 177 31.02 -3.22 28.50
C SER A 177 29.86 -3.79 27.66
N LEU A 178 29.61 -3.19 26.49
CA LEU A 178 28.39 -3.38 25.69
C LEU A 178 28.17 -4.82 25.18
N LYS A 179 29.24 -5.60 25.01
CA LYS A 179 29.15 -6.99 24.55
C LYS A 179 28.39 -7.89 25.53
N LYS A 180 28.51 -7.63 26.83
CA LYS A 180 27.82 -8.39 27.88
C LYS A 180 26.34 -8.00 28.01
N VAL A 181 25.97 -6.80 27.56
CA VAL A 181 24.60 -6.26 27.68
C VAL A 181 23.63 -6.91 26.70
N LYS A 182 24.05 -7.15 25.45
CA LYS A 182 23.21 -7.71 24.37
C LYS A 182 22.43 -8.98 24.75
N PRO A 183 23.03 -10.04 25.34
CA PRO A 183 22.28 -11.23 25.75
C PRO A 183 21.37 -10.98 26.97
N LEU A 184 21.64 -9.99 27.80
CA LEU A 184 20.84 -9.68 28.98
C LEU A 184 19.57 -8.90 28.61
N LEU A 185 19.65 -8.05 27.60
CA LEU A 185 18.49 -7.30 27.11
C LEU A 185 17.39 -8.21 26.56
N THR A 186 17.74 -9.31 25.88
CA THR A 186 16.76 -10.29 25.39
C THR A 186 15.98 -10.97 26.51
N CYS A 187 16.50 -10.98 27.74
CA CYS A 187 15.82 -11.54 28.91
C CYS A 187 14.93 -10.52 29.63
N LEU A 188 15.29 -9.23 29.59
CA LEU A 188 14.60 -8.17 30.33
C LEU A 188 13.41 -7.55 29.58
N SER A 189 13.42 -7.57 28.24
CA SER A 189 12.32 -7.10 27.36
C SER A 189 11.74 -5.71 27.68
N SER A 190 12.49 -4.88 28.41
CA SER A 190 12.03 -3.60 28.96
C SER A 190 12.58 -2.43 28.11
N PRO A 191 11.72 -1.57 27.52
CA PRO A 191 12.14 -0.53 26.58
C PRO A 191 13.16 0.48 27.11
N LYS A 192 13.11 0.79 28.41
CA LYS A 192 14.00 1.76 29.06
C LYS A 192 15.49 1.41 28.85
N TYR A 193 15.87 0.17 29.12
CA TYR A 193 17.26 -0.27 29.03
C TYR A 193 17.71 -0.46 27.57
N TYR A 194 16.79 -0.78 26.65
CA TYR A 194 17.08 -0.74 25.21
C TYR A 194 17.40 0.68 24.73
N CYS A 195 16.67 1.70 25.21
CA CYS A 195 17.00 3.12 24.93
C CYS A 195 18.35 3.54 25.48
N GLU A 196 18.69 3.17 26.73
CA GLU A 196 19.99 3.48 27.34
C GLU A 196 21.14 2.79 26.59
N TYR A 197 20.96 1.52 26.22
CA TYR A 197 21.92 0.78 25.41
C TYR A 197 22.09 1.36 24.00
N ALA A 198 21.00 1.77 23.36
CA ALA A 198 21.03 2.39 22.03
C ALA A 198 21.83 3.70 22.02
N LYS A 199 21.65 4.54 23.06
CA LYS A 199 22.45 5.77 23.24
C LYS A 199 23.93 5.47 23.44
N ALA A 200 24.25 4.48 24.27
CA ALA A 200 25.64 4.06 24.46
C ALA A 200 26.28 3.50 23.18
N MET A 201 25.51 2.81 22.34
CA MET A 201 25.96 2.34 21.02
C MET A 201 26.16 3.48 20.03
N GLU A 202 25.33 4.52 20.09
CA GLU A 202 25.50 5.73 19.30
C GLU A 202 26.79 6.47 19.68
N GLU A 203 27.07 6.62 20.98
CA GLU A 203 28.34 7.20 21.47
C GLU A 203 29.57 6.37 21.03
N ALA A 204 29.41 5.05 20.93
CA ALA A 204 30.45 4.14 20.43
C ALA A 204 30.60 4.17 18.89
N GLY A 205 29.73 4.90 18.18
CA GLY A 205 29.74 5.02 16.71
C GLY A 205 29.13 3.83 15.97
N ASN A 206 28.49 2.87 16.67
CA ASN A 206 27.84 1.73 16.03
C ASN A 206 26.34 2.00 15.79
N PHE A 207 26.05 2.80 14.77
CA PHE A 207 24.68 3.24 14.46
C PHE A 207 23.73 2.11 14.02
N THR A 208 24.26 1.01 13.47
CA THR A 208 23.43 -0.12 13.02
C THR A 208 22.84 -0.91 14.18
N GLU A 209 23.63 -1.17 15.22
CA GLU A 209 23.14 -1.82 16.44
C GLU A 209 22.28 -0.87 17.28
N ALA A 210 22.59 0.44 17.27
CA ALA A 210 21.75 1.45 17.91
C ALA A 210 20.34 1.49 17.28
N LEU A 211 20.22 1.38 15.96
CA LEU A 211 18.94 1.34 15.26
C LEU A 211 18.08 0.15 15.72
N LEU A 212 18.65 -1.06 15.75
CA LEU A 212 17.96 -2.28 16.20
C LEU A 212 17.52 -2.17 17.67
N ALA A 213 18.34 -1.53 18.51
CA ALA A 213 18.01 -1.30 19.90
C ALA A 213 16.88 -0.27 20.06
N PHE A 214 16.87 0.82 19.28
CA PHE A 214 15.76 1.78 19.28
C PHE A 214 14.46 1.19 18.70
N GLU A 215 14.54 0.31 17.70
CA GLU A 215 13.39 -0.47 17.21
C GLU A 215 12.81 -1.35 18.31
N SER A 216 13.66 -2.04 19.07
CA SER A 216 13.23 -2.85 20.22
C SER A 216 12.67 -2.00 21.37
N ALA A 217 13.03 -0.73 21.45
CA ALA A 217 12.53 0.23 22.44
C ALA A 217 11.30 1.01 21.97
N GLU A 218 10.84 0.82 20.73
CA GLU A 218 9.76 1.57 20.08
C GLU A 218 9.98 3.11 20.05
N ASP A 219 11.24 3.57 20.10
CA ASP A 219 11.57 5.00 20.04
C ASP A 219 11.62 5.49 18.59
N HIS A 220 10.43 5.78 18.05
CA HIS A 220 10.26 6.23 16.66
C HIS A 220 11.03 7.52 16.32
N ILE A 221 11.27 8.39 17.30
CA ILE A 221 11.95 9.68 17.07
C ILE A 221 13.42 9.44 16.77
N ASN A 222 14.07 8.62 17.61
CA ASN A 222 15.49 8.33 17.47
C ASN A 222 15.78 7.43 16.25
N ILE A 223 14.87 6.52 15.90
CA ILE A 223 14.95 5.73 14.66
C ILE A 223 15.00 6.65 13.44
N VAL A 224 14.03 7.57 13.31
CA VAL A 224 13.95 8.50 12.18
C VAL A 224 15.18 9.42 12.16
N ARG A 225 15.64 9.90 13.32
CA ARG A 225 16.85 10.73 13.42
C ARG A 225 18.10 9.99 12.93
N LEU A 226 18.30 8.74 13.35
CA LEU A 226 19.46 7.94 12.94
C LEU A 226 19.44 7.62 11.44
N LEU A 227 18.27 7.28 10.90
CA LEU A 227 18.10 6.96 9.49
C LEU A 227 18.34 8.17 8.57
N LEU A 228 17.89 9.36 8.99
CA LEU A 228 18.05 10.61 8.22
C LEU A 228 19.43 11.24 8.35
N GLY A 229 20.11 11.08 9.50
CA GLY A 229 21.44 11.65 9.74
C GLY A 229 22.56 10.64 9.46
N PRO A 230 23.12 9.97 10.48
CA PRO A 230 24.34 9.16 10.36
C PRO A 230 24.29 8.00 9.36
N LEU A 231 23.11 7.42 9.11
CA LEU A 231 22.95 6.26 8.21
C LEU A 231 22.60 6.66 6.77
N GLU A 232 22.37 7.95 6.50
CA GLU A 232 22.06 8.51 5.17
C GLU A 232 21.07 7.67 4.34
N SER A 233 20.03 7.13 4.98
CA SER A 233 19.06 6.21 4.36
C SER A 233 17.62 6.77 4.39
N PRO A 234 17.36 7.87 3.64
CA PRO A 234 16.11 8.60 3.74
C PRO A 234 14.88 7.82 3.25
N SER A 235 15.03 6.93 2.27
CA SER A 235 13.92 6.08 1.79
C SER A 235 13.35 5.22 2.91
N LYS A 236 14.21 4.55 3.68
CA LYS A 236 13.80 3.74 4.83
C LYS A 236 13.14 4.58 5.92
N ALA A 237 13.65 5.78 6.17
CA ALA A 237 13.05 6.71 7.13
C ALA A 237 11.63 7.12 6.71
N TYR A 238 11.43 7.45 5.43
CA TYR A 238 10.14 7.84 4.88
C TYR A 238 9.11 6.72 4.95
N ASP A 239 9.49 5.51 4.57
CA ASP A 239 8.61 4.34 4.67
C ASP A 239 8.26 4.02 6.12
N PHE A 240 9.22 4.21 7.04
CA PHE A 240 8.98 4.04 8.46
C PHE A 240 7.96 5.07 8.99
N VAL A 241 8.12 6.35 8.66
CA VAL A 241 7.19 7.41 9.07
C VAL A 241 5.79 7.20 8.49
N ARG A 242 5.68 6.73 7.24
CA ARG A 242 4.38 6.38 6.63
C ARG A 242 3.67 5.24 7.35
N LYS A 243 4.43 4.26 7.84
CA LYS A 243 3.90 3.12 8.62
C LYS A 243 3.48 3.52 10.03
N THR A 244 4.33 4.27 10.75
CA THR A 244 4.08 4.63 12.16
C THR A 244 3.17 5.83 12.32
N LYS A 245 3.12 6.73 11.32
CA LYS A 245 2.32 7.98 11.31
C LYS A 245 2.53 8.86 12.55
N THR A 246 3.72 8.82 13.14
CA THR A 246 4.04 9.64 14.31
C THR A 246 4.24 11.10 13.93
N ILE A 247 3.58 12.02 14.64
CA ILE A 247 3.68 13.46 14.41
C ILE A 247 5.14 13.97 14.52
N PRO A 248 5.92 13.64 15.59
CA PRO A 248 7.28 14.14 15.71
C PRO A 248 8.24 13.58 14.64
N GLY A 249 8.07 12.32 14.25
CA GLY A 249 8.85 11.70 13.18
C GLY A 249 8.56 12.34 11.81
N ALA A 250 7.29 12.67 11.53
CA ALA A 250 6.89 13.37 10.32
C ALA A 250 7.49 14.79 10.24
N ILE A 251 7.56 15.53 11.36
CA ILE A 251 8.21 16.85 11.39
C ILE A 251 9.71 16.75 11.05
N LEU A 252 10.41 15.73 11.57
CA LEU A 252 11.82 15.51 11.26
C LEU A 252 12.03 15.15 9.79
N ALA A 253 11.19 14.26 9.25
CA ALA A 253 11.22 13.89 7.84
C ALA A 253 10.94 15.09 6.93
N ALA A 254 9.96 15.93 7.26
CA ALA A 254 9.64 17.15 6.52
C ALA A 254 10.80 18.16 6.51
N LYS A 255 11.43 18.40 7.67
CA LYS A 255 12.60 19.29 7.76
C LYS A 255 13.77 18.80 6.92
N PHE A 256 14.02 17.50 6.94
CA PHE A 256 15.08 16.89 6.15
C PHE A 256 14.78 16.98 4.64
N ALA A 257 13.56 16.63 4.22
CA ALA A 257 13.12 16.77 2.84
C ALA A 257 13.27 18.23 2.33
N LYS A 258 12.91 19.22 3.16
CA LYS A 258 13.13 20.64 2.86
C LYS A 258 14.60 21.00 2.70
N SER A 259 15.50 20.41 3.49
CA SER A 259 16.95 20.66 3.39
C SER A 259 17.59 20.08 2.13
N ILE A 260 17.03 18.98 1.60
CA ILE A 260 17.45 18.35 0.33
C ILE A 260 16.84 19.06 -0.89
N GLY A 261 15.76 19.82 -0.70
CA GLY A 261 15.00 20.44 -1.79
C GLY A 261 13.91 19.53 -2.37
N ASP A 262 13.56 18.43 -1.69
CA ASP A 262 12.45 17.56 -2.07
C ASP A 262 11.14 18.08 -1.46
N TYR A 263 10.58 19.10 -2.10
CA TYR A 263 9.38 19.79 -1.61
C TYR A 263 8.12 18.91 -1.66
N ALA A 264 8.05 17.97 -2.63
CA ALA A 264 6.95 17.01 -2.73
C ALA A 264 6.80 16.19 -1.45
N LYS A 265 7.89 15.55 -1.00
CA LYS A 265 7.89 14.78 0.25
C LYS A 265 7.74 15.66 1.48
N ALA A 266 8.30 16.87 1.45
CA ALA A 266 8.13 17.82 2.56
C ALA A 266 6.65 18.17 2.78
N ILE A 267 5.89 18.43 1.71
CA ILE A 267 4.45 18.71 1.76
C ILE A 267 3.69 17.50 2.32
N GLU A 268 3.96 16.29 1.81
CA GLU A 268 3.37 15.03 2.31
C GLU A 268 3.57 14.88 3.83
N PHE A 269 4.80 15.01 4.32
CA PHE A 269 5.11 14.84 5.75
C PHE A 269 4.58 15.98 6.62
N LEU A 270 4.48 17.21 6.11
CA LEU A 270 3.83 18.31 6.82
C LEU A 270 2.34 18.06 7.01
N ILE A 271 1.66 17.53 5.99
CA ILE A 271 0.24 17.12 6.09
C ILE A 271 0.09 15.98 7.11
N LEU A 272 0.95 14.95 7.05
CA LEU A 272 0.96 13.86 8.04
C LEU A 272 1.20 14.37 9.48
N SER A 273 1.96 15.45 9.64
CA SER A 273 2.22 16.09 10.94
C SER A 273 1.09 17.02 11.42
N ARG A 274 -0.03 17.13 10.69
CA ARG A 274 -1.15 18.05 10.94
C ARG A 274 -0.77 19.53 10.85
N ARG A 275 0.19 19.87 9.99
CA ARG A 275 0.61 21.24 9.69
C ARG A 275 0.19 21.63 8.26
N SER A 276 -1.11 21.59 8.00
CA SER A 276 -1.69 21.88 6.67
C SER A 276 -1.34 23.29 6.17
N GLN A 277 -1.35 24.29 7.06
CA GLN A 277 -1.02 25.67 6.70
C GLN A 277 0.43 25.82 6.22
N GLU A 278 1.40 25.27 6.95
CA GLU A 278 2.82 25.28 6.53
C GLU A 278 3.02 24.51 5.22
N ALA A 279 2.28 23.41 5.02
CA ALA A 279 2.32 22.63 3.78
C ALA A 279 1.77 23.40 2.58
N LYS A 280 0.67 24.15 2.78
CA LYS A 280 0.04 25.00 1.76
C LYS A 280 0.97 26.14 1.34
N GLU A 281 1.56 26.86 2.30
CA GLU A 281 2.51 27.94 2.02
C GLU A 281 3.74 27.42 1.26
N LEU A 282 4.24 26.24 1.61
CA LEU A 282 5.36 25.61 0.91
C LEU A 282 4.96 25.20 -0.52
N ALA A 283 3.75 24.72 -0.72
CA ALA A 283 3.22 24.34 -2.02
C ALA A 283 2.98 25.55 -2.93
N GLU A 284 2.49 26.68 -2.39
CA GLU A 284 2.31 27.95 -3.10
C GLU A 284 3.65 28.56 -3.54
N GLN A 285 4.70 28.46 -2.71
CA GLN A 285 6.03 29.00 -3.03
C GLN A 285 6.76 28.22 -4.13
N HIS A 286 6.42 26.94 -4.31
CA HIS A 286 7.13 26.02 -5.20
C HIS A 286 6.24 25.44 -6.32
N ASP A 287 5.11 26.09 -6.62
CA ASP A 287 4.15 25.67 -7.65
C ASP A 287 3.76 24.18 -7.57
N SER A 288 3.69 23.63 -6.35
CA SER A 288 3.48 22.20 -6.07
C SER A 288 2.12 21.94 -5.40
N MET A 289 1.12 22.77 -5.71
CA MET A 289 -0.22 22.69 -5.12
C MET A 289 -1.02 21.47 -5.56
N ASP A 290 -0.66 20.85 -6.68
CA ASP A 290 -1.23 19.57 -7.13
C ASP A 290 -1.00 18.46 -6.09
N ILE A 291 0.23 18.37 -5.57
CA ILE A 291 0.65 17.38 -4.56
C ILE A 291 -0.05 17.65 -3.23
N TYR A 292 -0.13 18.93 -2.84
CA TYR A 292 -0.91 19.32 -1.66
C TYR A 292 -2.35 18.86 -1.80
N THR A 293 -2.99 19.16 -2.93
CA THR A 293 -4.39 18.82 -3.19
C THR A 293 -4.62 17.31 -3.09
N GLU A 294 -3.80 16.50 -3.76
CA GLU A 294 -3.93 15.03 -3.75
C GLU A 294 -3.94 14.42 -2.34
N HIS A 295 -3.04 14.87 -1.47
CA HIS A 295 -2.93 14.37 -0.10
C HIS A 295 -4.00 14.92 0.85
N VAL A 296 -4.65 16.02 0.48
CA VAL A 296 -5.58 16.79 1.31
C VAL A 296 -7.03 16.41 1.01
N LEU A 297 -7.31 15.86 -0.18
CA LEU A 297 -8.64 15.46 -0.68
C LEU A 297 -9.52 14.66 0.31
N ASP A 298 -8.93 13.80 1.15
CA ASP A 298 -9.68 12.88 2.02
C ASP A 298 -9.92 13.42 3.45
N SER A 299 -9.24 14.50 3.86
CA SER A 299 -9.21 14.92 5.28
C SER A 299 -9.62 16.38 5.53
N THR A 300 -10.06 17.10 4.50
CA THR A 300 -10.32 18.55 4.60
C THR A 300 -11.69 18.97 5.06
N SER A 301 -11.69 20.18 5.63
CA SER A 301 -12.89 20.97 5.88
C SER A 301 -13.43 21.59 4.58
N LYS A 302 -14.74 21.85 4.52
CA LYS A 302 -15.41 22.45 3.34
C LYS A 302 -14.87 23.85 2.98
N ASP A 303 -14.28 24.56 3.93
CA ASP A 303 -13.77 25.91 3.72
C ASP A 303 -12.39 25.90 3.00
N GLU A 304 -11.48 25.02 3.42
CA GLU A 304 -10.17 24.82 2.74
C GLU A 304 -10.36 24.34 1.30
N CYS A 305 -11.39 23.53 1.08
CA CYS A 305 -11.83 23.09 -0.24
C CYS A 305 -12.24 24.27 -1.14
N HIS A 306 -13.04 25.19 -0.63
CA HIS A 306 -13.42 26.40 -1.39
C HIS A 306 -12.21 27.29 -1.73
N GLU A 307 -11.24 27.39 -0.83
CA GLU A 307 -10.01 28.13 -1.10
C GLU A 307 -9.16 27.46 -2.19
N LEU A 308 -9.03 26.14 -2.17
CA LEU A 308 -8.33 25.39 -3.21
C LEU A 308 -8.99 25.53 -4.58
N ALA A 309 -10.33 25.44 -4.64
CA ALA A 309 -11.06 25.68 -5.87
C ALA A 309 -10.80 27.10 -6.42
N ARG A 310 -10.85 28.12 -5.56
CA ARG A 310 -10.51 29.50 -5.95
C ARG A 310 -9.06 29.65 -6.41
N TYR A 311 -8.13 28.94 -5.78
CA TYR A 311 -6.73 28.95 -6.21
C TYR A 311 -6.59 28.44 -7.65
N TYR A 312 -7.16 27.28 -7.97
CA TYR A 312 -7.15 26.77 -9.36
C TYR A 312 -7.92 27.67 -10.34
N GLU A 313 -9.01 28.31 -9.90
CA GLU A 313 -9.69 29.35 -10.70
C GLU A 313 -8.77 30.54 -11.00
N THR A 314 -7.94 31.00 -10.04
CA THR A 314 -7.00 32.11 -10.27
C THR A 314 -5.84 31.76 -11.19
N ILE A 315 -5.41 30.49 -11.20
CA ILE A 315 -4.40 29.99 -12.15
C ILE A 315 -5.00 29.81 -13.56
N GLY A 316 -6.31 29.64 -13.64
CA GLY A 316 -7.03 29.35 -14.89
C GLY A 316 -7.15 27.86 -15.19
N ASP A 317 -6.86 26.97 -14.23
CA ASP A 317 -7.12 25.53 -14.36
C ASP A 317 -8.57 25.22 -13.93
N TYR A 318 -9.50 25.56 -14.82
CA TYR A 318 -10.93 25.35 -14.61
C TYR A 318 -11.32 23.86 -14.51
N CYS A 319 -10.51 22.95 -15.07
CA CYS A 319 -10.78 21.52 -15.02
C CYS A 319 -10.61 20.99 -13.60
N LYS A 320 -9.44 21.25 -12.97
CA LYS A 320 -9.19 20.82 -11.59
C LYS A 320 -10.13 21.52 -10.62
N ALA A 321 -10.37 22.82 -10.80
CA ALA A 321 -11.32 23.57 -9.97
C ALA A 321 -12.74 22.95 -10.03
N GLY A 322 -13.22 22.61 -11.23
CA GLY A 322 -14.51 21.95 -11.42
C GLY A 322 -14.58 20.56 -10.79
N MET A 323 -13.55 19.73 -10.97
CA MET A 323 -13.49 18.37 -10.38
C MET A 323 -13.48 18.39 -8.86
N LEU A 324 -12.77 19.35 -8.27
CA LEU A 324 -12.74 19.56 -6.83
C LEU A 324 -14.14 19.95 -6.30
N LEU A 325 -14.81 20.91 -6.95
CA LEU A 325 -16.16 21.33 -6.58
C LEU A 325 -17.21 20.21 -6.76
N GLU A 326 -17.08 19.39 -7.82
CA GLU A 326 -17.91 18.20 -8.03
C GLU A 326 -17.77 17.22 -6.86
N ARG A 327 -16.53 16.91 -6.46
CA ARG A 327 -16.24 15.96 -5.37
C ARG A 327 -16.82 16.41 -4.03
N TRP A 328 -16.93 17.72 -3.81
CA TRP A 328 -17.47 18.30 -2.57
C TRP A 328 -18.95 18.68 -2.64
N GLY A 329 -19.64 18.37 -3.75
CA GLY A 329 -21.09 18.51 -3.87
C GLY A 329 -21.60 19.88 -4.35
N HIS A 330 -20.73 20.74 -4.88
CA HIS A 330 -21.10 22.06 -5.41
C HIS A 330 -21.30 22.02 -6.94
N PHE A 331 -22.30 21.27 -7.38
CA PHE A 331 -22.52 20.95 -8.79
C PHE A 331 -22.84 22.16 -9.68
N GLU A 332 -23.61 23.15 -9.20
CA GLU A 332 -23.92 24.36 -9.99
C GLU A 332 -22.68 25.19 -10.32
N LYS A 333 -21.76 25.33 -9.35
CA LYS A 333 -20.53 26.09 -9.54
C LYS A 333 -19.58 25.30 -10.44
N ALA A 334 -19.46 23.98 -10.22
CA ALA A 334 -18.67 23.10 -11.08
C ALA A 334 -19.14 23.18 -12.53
N LEU A 335 -20.47 23.11 -12.77
CA LEU A 335 -21.04 23.25 -14.11
C LEU A 335 -20.67 24.60 -14.74
N LYS A 336 -20.81 25.71 -14.00
CA LYS A 336 -20.41 27.04 -14.50
C LYS A 336 -18.93 27.11 -14.87
N LEU A 337 -18.04 26.49 -14.09
CA LEU A 337 -16.60 26.44 -14.40
C LEU A 337 -16.31 25.61 -15.65
N TYR A 338 -16.93 24.44 -15.77
CA TYR A 338 -16.79 23.60 -16.97
C TYR A 338 -17.30 24.32 -18.22
N LEU A 339 -18.41 25.06 -18.12
CA LEU A 339 -18.95 25.88 -19.20
C LEU A 339 -18.10 27.11 -19.52
N SER A 340 -17.49 27.76 -18.51
CA SER A 340 -16.59 28.89 -18.72
C SER A 340 -15.27 28.49 -19.37
N TRP A 341 -14.83 27.24 -19.16
CA TRP A 341 -13.64 26.72 -19.83
C TRP A 341 -13.84 26.63 -21.35
N GLY A 342 -15.07 26.36 -21.81
CA GLY A 342 -15.46 26.39 -23.23
C GLY A 342 -14.71 25.38 -24.12
N SER A 343 -13.92 24.47 -23.53
CA SER A 343 -13.17 23.45 -24.26
C SER A 343 -14.01 22.20 -24.50
N LYS A 344 -13.62 21.38 -25.48
CA LYS A 344 -14.28 20.08 -25.74
C LYS A 344 -14.30 19.19 -24.49
N GLY A 345 -13.17 19.14 -23.77
CA GLY A 345 -13.06 18.38 -22.52
C GLY A 345 -13.93 18.95 -21.40
N GLY A 346 -14.11 20.26 -21.33
CA GLY A 346 -15.00 20.90 -20.35
C GLY A 346 -16.46 20.54 -20.57
N LEU A 347 -16.92 20.55 -21.83
CA LEU A 347 -18.29 20.14 -22.17
C LEU A 347 -18.54 18.66 -21.87
N GLU A 348 -17.57 17.77 -22.12
CA GLU A 348 -17.68 16.36 -21.75
C GLU A 348 -17.79 16.18 -20.22
N GLN A 349 -16.99 16.89 -19.42
CA GLN A 349 -17.10 16.84 -17.96
C GLN A 349 -18.44 17.41 -17.46
N ALA A 350 -18.92 18.49 -18.06
CA ALA A 350 -20.26 19.04 -17.77
C ALA A 350 -21.37 18.02 -18.06
N ILE A 351 -21.31 17.32 -19.19
CA ILE A 351 -22.29 16.28 -19.55
C ILE A 351 -22.20 15.09 -18.58
N ASN A 352 -21.00 14.66 -18.20
CA ASN A 352 -20.80 13.59 -17.24
C ASN A 352 -21.37 13.96 -15.86
N LEU A 353 -21.13 15.19 -15.40
CA LEU A 353 -21.68 15.73 -14.17
C LEU A 353 -23.22 15.69 -14.19
N VAL A 354 -23.84 16.24 -15.25
CA VAL A 354 -25.29 16.27 -15.41
C VAL A 354 -25.88 14.86 -15.53
N GLY A 355 -25.20 13.95 -16.23
CA GLY A 355 -25.60 12.56 -16.39
C GLY A 355 -25.57 11.74 -15.11
N ARG A 356 -24.63 12.06 -14.19
CA ARG A 356 -24.52 11.43 -12.86
C ARG A 356 -25.59 11.93 -11.91
N GLU A 357 -25.73 13.26 -11.79
CA GLU A 357 -26.65 13.88 -10.84
C GLU A 357 -28.11 13.83 -11.31
N LYS A 358 -28.34 13.84 -12.63
CA LYS A 358 -29.68 13.87 -13.27
C LYS A 358 -30.63 14.93 -12.70
N ASN A 359 -30.07 16.05 -12.24
CA ASN A 359 -30.86 17.19 -11.79
C ASN A 359 -31.41 17.95 -13.00
N ASN A 360 -32.73 18.20 -13.02
CA ASN A 360 -33.41 18.94 -14.08
C ASN A 360 -32.84 20.36 -14.24
N GLU A 361 -32.52 21.06 -13.14
CA GLU A 361 -32.02 22.44 -13.21
C GLU A 361 -30.64 22.53 -13.89
N LEU A 362 -29.74 21.59 -13.58
CA LEU A 362 -28.42 21.51 -14.22
C LEU A 362 -28.55 21.09 -15.69
N SER A 363 -29.48 20.19 -15.98
CA SER A 363 -29.79 19.74 -17.35
C SER A 363 -30.30 20.89 -18.21
N ASP A 364 -31.22 21.70 -17.66
CA ASP A 364 -31.78 22.88 -18.34
C ASP A 364 -30.71 23.97 -18.55
N GLN A 365 -29.83 24.20 -17.58
CA GLN A 365 -28.72 25.13 -17.73
C GLN A 365 -27.76 24.72 -18.84
N LEU A 366 -27.36 23.44 -18.88
CA LEU A 366 -26.49 22.90 -19.93
C LEU A 366 -27.19 22.89 -21.30
N PHE A 367 -28.46 22.52 -21.35
CA PHE A 367 -29.25 22.52 -22.59
C PHE A 367 -29.39 23.93 -23.18
N ASN A 368 -29.68 24.93 -22.34
CA ASN A 368 -29.76 26.33 -22.75
C ASN A 368 -28.41 26.87 -23.25
N TYR A 369 -27.30 26.45 -22.62
CA TYR A 369 -25.96 26.80 -23.09
C TYR A 369 -25.68 26.24 -24.49
N LEU A 370 -25.96 24.95 -24.70
CA LEU A 370 -25.76 24.29 -25.99
C LEU A 370 -26.64 24.89 -27.10
N ASN A 371 -27.87 25.32 -26.79
CA ASN A 371 -28.75 26.00 -27.73
C ASN A 371 -28.24 27.39 -28.14
N LYS A 372 -27.78 28.20 -27.18
CA LYS A 372 -27.20 29.52 -27.47
C LYS A 372 -25.97 29.42 -28.37
N ALA A 373 -25.11 28.42 -28.13
CA ALA A 373 -23.94 28.18 -28.96
C ALA A 373 -24.31 27.70 -30.38
N LYS A 374 -25.44 26.99 -30.54
CA LYS A 374 -25.99 26.64 -31.86
C LYS A 374 -26.43 27.88 -32.65
N GLU A 375 -26.99 28.88 -31.99
CA GLU A 375 -27.39 30.15 -32.63
C GLU A 375 -26.18 30.98 -33.09
N SER A 376 -25.02 30.86 -32.42
CA SER A 376 -23.77 31.49 -32.84
C SER A 376 -23.03 30.77 -33.97
N GLY A 377 -23.60 29.68 -34.51
CA GLY A 377 -23.01 28.89 -35.59
C GLY A 377 -22.01 27.82 -35.12
N GLU A 378 -21.92 27.53 -33.81
CA GLU A 378 -21.13 26.42 -33.30
C GLU A 378 -21.93 25.11 -33.33
N GLU A 379 -21.37 24.11 -33.99
CA GLU A 379 -22.09 22.89 -34.33
C GLU A 379 -22.00 21.85 -33.20
N ASN A 380 -22.96 21.91 -32.27
CA ASN A 380 -22.94 21.15 -31.01
C ASN A 380 -23.79 19.86 -31.00
N GLU A 381 -24.15 19.32 -32.16
CA GLU A 381 -25.05 18.15 -32.28
C GLU A 381 -24.53 16.91 -31.53
N ILE A 382 -23.21 16.72 -31.49
CA ILE A 382 -22.55 15.63 -30.76
C ILE A 382 -22.76 15.80 -29.24
N TYR A 383 -22.65 17.01 -28.71
CA TYR A 383 -22.87 17.29 -27.29
C TYR A 383 -24.33 17.11 -26.90
N PHE A 384 -25.27 17.48 -27.77
CA PHE A 384 -26.69 17.16 -27.55
C PHE A 384 -26.94 15.65 -27.51
N TYR A 385 -26.35 14.90 -28.44
CA TYR A 385 -26.42 13.43 -28.43
C TYR A 385 -25.88 12.86 -27.11
N MET A 386 -24.68 13.29 -26.70
CA MET A 386 -24.04 12.82 -25.47
C MET A 386 -24.87 13.17 -24.22
N LEU A 387 -25.46 14.37 -24.17
CA LEU A 387 -26.35 14.79 -23.09
C LEU A 387 -27.61 13.91 -23.02
N GLN A 388 -28.31 13.72 -24.14
CA GLN A 388 -29.54 12.90 -24.15
C GLN A 388 -29.24 11.44 -23.80
N LYS A 389 -28.12 10.90 -24.29
CA LYS A 389 -27.61 9.58 -23.90
C LYS A 389 -27.35 9.49 -22.40
N ALA A 390 -26.72 10.51 -21.80
CA ALA A 390 -26.40 10.54 -20.38
C ALA A 390 -27.66 10.66 -19.49
N LEU A 391 -28.66 11.43 -19.92
CA LEU A 391 -29.95 11.57 -19.24
C LEU A 391 -30.81 10.30 -19.35
N GLY A 392 -30.63 9.50 -20.40
CA GLY A 392 -31.38 8.28 -20.68
C GLY A 392 -32.58 8.47 -21.62
N ASN A 393 -32.64 9.60 -22.33
CA ASN A 393 -33.65 9.91 -23.33
C ASN A 393 -33.25 9.29 -24.68
N TYR A 394 -33.42 7.97 -24.79
CA TYR A 394 -32.90 7.22 -25.94
C TYR A 394 -33.62 7.50 -27.28
N GLU A 395 -34.88 7.94 -27.25
CA GLU A 395 -35.66 8.27 -28.46
C GLU A 395 -35.10 9.52 -29.15
N GLU A 396 -34.77 10.55 -28.38
CA GLU A 396 -34.11 11.77 -28.87
C GLU A 396 -32.65 11.49 -29.25
N ALA A 397 -31.94 10.66 -28.47
CA ALA A 397 -30.58 10.25 -28.77
C ALA A 397 -30.48 9.49 -30.11
N GLU A 398 -31.47 8.66 -30.44
CA GLU A 398 -31.58 7.95 -31.73
C GLU A 398 -31.65 8.93 -32.92
N LYS A 399 -32.50 9.95 -32.84
CA LYS A 399 -32.63 10.95 -33.91
C LYS A 399 -31.31 11.73 -34.07
N LEU A 400 -30.69 12.11 -32.95
CA LEU A 400 -29.44 12.88 -32.95
C LEU A 400 -28.25 12.07 -33.47
N ILE A 401 -28.12 10.78 -33.12
CA ILE A 401 -26.99 9.97 -33.57
C ILE A 401 -26.99 9.77 -35.09
N LEU A 402 -28.17 9.67 -35.71
CA LEU A 402 -28.31 9.58 -37.16
C LEU A 402 -27.85 10.87 -37.85
N ILE A 403 -28.19 12.04 -37.29
CA ILE A 403 -27.75 13.34 -37.81
C ILE A 403 -26.23 13.48 -37.68
N VAL A 404 -25.70 13.23 -36.48
CA VAL A 404 -24.26 13.27 -36.19
C VAL A 404 -23.48 12.34 -37.11
N SER A 405 -23.93 11.09 -37.27
CA SER A 405 -23.23 10.10 -38.09
C SER A 405 -23.29 10.47 -39.58
N SER A 406 -24.39 11.03 -40.06
CA SER A 406 -24.55 11.44 -41.48
C SER A 406 -23.66 12.63 -41.82
N ARG A 407 -23.51 13.54 -40.86
CA ARG A 407 -22.60 14.68 -40.94
C ARG A 407 -21.14 14.26 -40.95
N GLU A 408 -20.73 13.38 -40.04
CA GLU A 408 -19.37 12.82 -40.04
C GLU A 408 -19.07 12.04 -41.32
N GLN A 409 -20.06 11.34 -41.90
CA GLN A 409 -19.96 10.73 -43.23
C GLN A 409 -19.74 11.76 -44.35
N ALA A 410 -20.48 12.87 -44.33
CA ALA A 410 -20.34 13.94 -45.31
C ALA A 410 -18.94 14.58 -45.25
N ASN A 411 -18.39 14.72 -44.04
CA ASN A 411 -17.04 15.23 -43.79
C ASN A 411 -15.92 14.23 -44.14
N GLY A 412 -16.24 12.98 -44.45
CA GLY A 412 -15.26 11.93 -44.76
C GLY A 412 -14.74 11.16 -43.54
N ASN A 413 -15.27 11.42 -42.34
CA ASN A 413 -14.85 10.82 -41.07
C ASN A 413 -15.59 9.49 -40.80
N TYR A 414 -15.51 8.55 -41.74
CA TYR A 414 -16.28 7.29 -41.72
C TYR A 414 -16.04 6.42 -40.48
N LYS A 415 -14.81 6.41 -39.96
CA LYS A 415 -14.46 5.63 -38.75
C LYS A 415 -15.08 6.22 -37.49
N ILE A 416 -15.11 7.55 -37.35
CA ILE A 416 -15.74 8.24 -36.22
C ILE A 416 -17.26 8.00 -36.25
N ALA A 417 -17.89 8.16 -37.42
CA ALA A 417 -19.30 7.84 -37.61
C ALA A 417 -19.64 6.38 -37.25
N HIS A 418 -18.78 5.44 -37.65
CA HIS A 418 -18.92 4.03 -37.31
C HIS A 418 -18.87 3.81 -35.80
N ASP A 419 -17.89 4.40 -35.12
CA ASP A 419 -17.67 4.19 -33.69
C ASP A 419 -18.81 4.80 -32.85
N HIS A 420 -19.35 5.95 -33.25
CA HIS A 420 -20.53 6.56 -32.65
C HIS A 420 -21.79 5.70 -32.77
N LEU A 421 -22.07 5.14 -33.96
CA LEU A 421 -23.20 4.23 -34.15
C LEU A 421 -23.03 2.94 -33.35
N LEU A 422 -21.83 2.37 -33.35
CA LEU A 422 -21.51 1.17 -32.57
C LEU A 422 -21.70 1.40 -31.07
N ASP A 423 -21.20 2.50 -30.53
CA ASP A 423 -21.38 2.87 -29.13
C ASP A 423 -22.87 2.96 -28.76
N PHE A 424 -23.69 3.58 -29.60
CA PHE A 424 -25.14 3.62 -29.39
C PHE A 424 -25.79 2.23 -29.46
N CYS A 425 -25.42 1.38 -30.43
CA CYS A 425 -25.90 0.00 -30.50
C CYS A 425 -25.54 -0.80 -29.24
N LEU A 426 -24.33 -0.63 -28.70
CA LEU A 426 -23.90 -1.30 -27.46
C LEU A 426 -24.67 -0.79 -26.24
N VAL A 427 -25.07 0.48 -26.22
CA VAL A 427 -25.94 1.03 -25.17
C VAL A 427 -27.33 0.38 -25.23
N LEU A 428 -27.95 0.31 -26.42
CA LEU A 428 -29.27 -0.32 -26.59
C LEU A 428 -29.25 -1.82 -26.24
N LYS A 429 -28.21 -2.56 -26.65
CA LYS A 429 -28.02 -3.97 -26.28
C LYS A 429 -27.92 -4.17 -24.78
N ARG A 430 -27.18 -3.31 -24.06
CA ARG A 430 -27.07 -3.37 -22.59
C ARG A 430 -28.40 -3.13 -21.89
N LEU A 431 -29.29 -2.34 -22.50
CA LEU A 431 -30.63 -2.07 -21.99
C LEU A 431 -31.67 -3.12 -22.40
N GLY A 432 -31.28 -4.10 -23.23
CA GLY A 432 -32.20 -5.10 -23.78
C GLY A 432 -33.20 -4.53 -24.80
N LYS A 433 -32.94 -3.35 -25.37
CA LYS A 433 -33.77 -2.74 -26.41
C LYS A 433 -33.38 -3.24 -27.80
N SER A 434 -34.35 -3.33 -28.71
CA SER A 434 -34.08 -3.60 -30.12
C SER A 434 -33.29 -2.44 -30.74
N ILE A 435 -32.39 -2.77 -31.66
CA ILE A 435 -31.65 -1.77 -32.43
C ILE A 435 -32.53 -1.34 -33.61
N PRO A 436 -32.78 -0.04 -33.82
CA PRO A 436 -33.49 0.47 -34.97
C PRO A 436 -32.81 0.10 -36.30
N ASP A 437 -33.60 -0.23 -37.32
CA ASP A 437 -33.10 -0.70 -38.61
C ASP A 437 -32.23 0.33 -39.32
N ASP A 438 -32.57 1.62 -39.23
CA ASP A 438 -31.82 2.70 -39.88
C ASP A 438 -30.38 2.81 -39.37
N ILE A 439 -30.20 2.71 -38.04
CA ILE A 439 -28.89 2.70 -37.39
C ILE A 439 -28.13 1.46 -37.82
N MET A 440 -28.78 0.30 -37.84
CA MET A 440 -28.14 -0.97 -38.20
C MET A 440 -27.67 -0.96 -39.66
N GLN A 441 -28.50 -0.49 -40.59
CA GLN A 441 -28.14 -0.39 -42.01
C GLN A 441 -26.98 0.58 -42.24
N MET A 442 -26.98 1.73 -41.56
CA MET A 442 -25.91 2.71 -41.64
C MET A 442 -24.58 2.17 -41.08
N LEU A 443 -24.65 1.49 -39.94
CA LEU A 443 -23.50 0.85 -39.31
C LEU A 443 -22.92 -0.25 -40.20
N ILE A 444 -23.76 -1.08 -40.83
CA ILE A 444 -23.30 -2.13 -41.77
C ILE A 444 -22.59 -1.53 -42.97
N LEU A 445 -23.12 -0.43 -43.51
CA LEU A 445 -22.53 0.22 -44.66
C LEU A 445 -21.14 0.79 -44.33
N LEU A 446 -21.01 1.48 -43.20
CA LEU A 446 -19.72 2.00 -42.72
C LEU A 446 -18.75 0.87 -42.36
N HIS A 447 -19.24 -0.16 -41.70
CA HIS A 447 -18.45 -1.32 -41.33
C HIS A 447 -17.93 -2.04 -42.57
N SER A 448 -18.75 -2.20 -43.62
CA SER A 448 -18.33 -2.78 -44.90
C SER A 448 -17.21 -1.98 -45.56
N TYR A 449 -17.21 -0.65 -45.42
CA TYR A 449 -16.12 0.20 -45.90
C TYR A 449 -14.81 -0.01 -45.13
N VAL A 450 -14.88 -0.11 -43.80
CA VAL A 450 -13.70 -0.39 -42.95
C VAL A 450 -13.16 -1.78 -43.23
N LEU A 451 -14.04 -2.78 -43.26
CA LEU A 451 -13.72 -4.18 -43.44
C LEU A 451 -13.16 -4.48 -44.83
N GLY A 452 -13.60 -3.76 -45.87
CA GLY A 452 -13.04 -3.88 -47.22
C GLY A 452 -11.52 -3.65 -47.24
N LYS A 453 -11.02 -2.67 -46.48
CA LYS A 453 -9.56 -2.41 -46.36
C LYS A 453 -8.83 -3.54 -45.64
N VAL A 454 -9.46 -4.15 -44.63
CA VAL A 454 -8.91 -5.29 -43.89
C VAL A 454 -8.73 -6.48 -44.84
N HIS A 455 -9.77 -6.88 -45.58
CA HIS A 455 -9.68 -8.03 -46.51
C HIS A 455 -8.69 -7.83 -47.65
N ILE A 456 -8.53 -6.58 -48.14
CA ILE A 456 -7.49 -6.28 -49.13
C ILE A 456 -6.08 -6.49 -48.56
N ARG A 457 -5.85 -6.19 -47.27
CA ARG A 457 -4.58 -6.49 -46.59
C ARG A 457 -4.37 -7.98 -46.35
N LEU A 458 -5.45 -8.73 -46.11
CA LEU A 458 -5.43 -10.19 -45.99
C LEU A 458 -5.17 -10.92 -47.32
N GLY A 459 -5.23 -10.22 -48.45
CA GLY A 459 -5.13 -10.81 -49.79
C GLY A 459 -6.44 -11.49 -50.27
N ASP A 460 -7.53 -11.41 -49.49
CA ASP A 460 -8.86 -11.85 -49.93
C ASP A 460 -9.53 -10.75 -50.76
N HIS A 461 -9.10 -10.66 -52.02
CA HIS A 461 -9.67 -9.74 -53.00
C HIS A 461 -11.15 -10.02 -53.30
N SER A 462 -11.64 -11.26 -53.08
CA SER A 462 -13.02 -11.66 -53.40
C SER A 462 -14.01 -11.13 -52.37
N THR A 463 -13.69 -11.25 -51.08
CA THR A 463 -14.52 -10.67 -50.00
C THR A 463 -14.37 -9.14 -49.99
N GLY A 464 -13.15 -8.63 -50.13
CA GLY A 464 -12.88 -7.20 -50.22
C GLY A 464 -13.65 -6.49 -51.35
N SER A 465 -13.65 -7.07 -52.56
CA SER A 465 -14.37 -6.50 -53.70
C SER A 465 -15.88 -6.48 -53.48
N ARG A 466 -16.49 -7.56 -52.96
CA ARG A 466 -17.94 -7.59 -52.67
C ARG A 466 -18.37 -6.59 -51.58
N LEU A 467 -17.55 -6.39 -50.55
CA LEU A 467 -17.79 -5.34 -49.55
C LEU A 467 -17.74 -3.95 -50.19
N LEU A 468 -16.76 -3.69 -51.04
CA LEU A 468 -16.65 -2.44 -51.78
C LEU A 468 -17.80 -2.23 -52.78
N ILE A 469 -18.35 -3.28 -53.38
CA ILE A 469 -19.56 -3.20 -54.22
C ILE A 469 -20.76 -2.73 -53.38
N ARG A 470 -20.95 -3.27 -52.17
CA ARG A 470 -22.03 -2.84 -51.24
C ARG A 470 -21.93 -1.34 -50.93
N VAL A 471 -20.70 -0.85 -50.73
CA VAL A 471 -20.41 0.57 -50.48
C VAL A 471 -20.64 1.40 -51.75
N ALA A 472 -20.12 0.97 -52.90
CA ALA A 472 -20.24 1.67 -54.18
C ALA A 472 -21.68 1.79 -54.68
N ARG A 473 -22.55 0.82 -54.39
CA ARG A 473 -23.99 0.94 -54.66
C ARG A 473 -24.67 2.05 -53.84
N ASN A 474 -24.08 2.44 -52.72
CA ASN A 474 -24.56 3.50 -51.83
C ASN A 474 -23.61 4.71 -51.80
N ILE A 475 -22.95 5.01 -52.92
CA ILE A 475 -21.87 6.01 -53.00
C ILE A 475 -22.31 7.42 -52.62
N THR A 476 -23.61 7.74 -52.73
CA THR A 476 -24.18 9.02 -52.31
C THR A 476 -24.00 9.30 -50.82
N LYS A 477 -23.83 8.25 -49.99
CA LYS A 477 -23.53 8.35 -48.56
C LYS A 477 -22.04 8.56 -48.26
N PHE A 478 -21.18 8.62 -49.30
CA PHE A 478 -19.73 8.80 -49.18
C PHE A 478 -19.21 9.94 -50.08
N PRO A 479 -19.73 11.18 -49.94
CA PRO A 479 -19.46 12.27 -50.89
C PRO A 479 -17.98 12.68 -50.97
N ALA A 480 -17.25 12.63 -49.85
CA ALA A 480 -15.82 12.98 -49.83
C ALA A 480 -14.93 11.94 -50.55
N HIS A 481 -15.30 10.66 -50.51
CA HIS A 481 -14.49 9.55 -51.00
C HIS A 481 -15.06 8.84 -52.24
N ILE A 482 -15.92 9.51 -53.02
CA ILE A 482 -16.52 8.93 -54.24
C ILE A 482 -15.46 8.30 -55.15
N VAL A 483 -14.47 9.10 -55.57
CA VAL A 483 -13.45 8.66 -56.53
C VAL A 483 -12.52 7.59 -55.95
N PRO A 484 -11.96 7.73 -54.73
CA PRO A 484 -11.16 6.67 -54.10
C PRO A 484 -11.91 5.34 -53.93
N ILE A 485 -13.16 5.38 -53.48
CA ILE A 485 -13.97 4.17 -53.28
C ILE A 485 -14.20 3.48 -54.61
N LEU A 486 -14.75 4.19 -55.61
CA LEU A 486 -15.02 3.61 -56.92
C LEU A 486 -13.74 3.08 -57.58
N THR A 487 -12.63 3.80 -57.47
CA THR A 487 -11.33 3.36 -58.04
C THR A 487 -10.87 2.05 -57.41
N SER A 488 -10.94 1.97 -56.08
CA SER A 488 -10.61 0.74 -55.34
C SER A 488 -11.56 -0.40 -55.72
N THR A 489 -12.86 -0.13 -55.82
CA THR A 489 -13.85 -1.13 -56.26
C THR A 489 -13.51 -1.70 -57.63
N VAL A 490 -13.16 -0.85 -58.61
CA VAL A 490 -12.83 -1.31 -59.97
C VAL A 490 -11.57 -2.20 -59.99
N ILE A 491 -10.51 -1.77 -59.31
CA ILE A 491 -9.23 -2.50 -59.29
C ILE A 491 -9.41 -3.85 -58.59
N GLU A 492 -10.05 -3.85 -57.43
CA GLU A 492 -10.24 -5.06 -56.63
C GLU A 492 -11.25 -6.02 -57.27
N CYS A 493 -12.31 -5.52 -57.92
CA CYS A 493 -13.21 -6.36 -58.72
C CYS A 493 -12.47 -6.99 -59.91
N HIS A 494 -11.57 -6.26 -60.58
CA HIS A 494 -10.77 -6.80 -61.67
C HIS A 494 -9.83 -7.91 -61.20
N ARG A 495 -9.15 -7.72 -60.05
CA ARG A 495 -8.28 -8.73 -59.41
C ARG A 495 -9.05 -9.97 -58.98
N ALA A 496 -10.26 -9.78 -58.46
CA ALA A 496 -11.15 -10.86 -58.01
C ALA A 496 -11.91 -11.58 -59.14
N GLY A 497 -11.66 -11.24 -60.42
CA GLY A 497 -12.36 -11.88 -61.55
C GLY A 497 -13.80 -11.42 -61.78
N LEU A 498 -14.29 -10.40 -61.06
CA LEU A 498 -15.61 -9.79 -61.21
C LEU A 498 -15.59 -8.72 -62.32
N LYS A 499 -15.41 -9.17 -63.56
CA LYS A 499 -15.10 -8.28 -64.69
C LYS A 499 -16.26 -7.42 -65.16
N SER A 500 -17.51 -7.87 -65.01
CA SER A 500 -18.67 -7.11 -65.48
C SER A 500 -19.03 -5.96 -64.54
N THR A 501 -19.00 -6.20 -63.23
CA THR A 501 -19.16 -5.20 -62.17
C THR A 501 -17.99 -4.23 -62.16
N ALA A 502 -16.75 -4.70 -62.41
CA ALA A 502 -15.61 -3.82 -62.63
C ALA A 502 -15.86 -2.87 -63.81
N PHE A 503 -16.42 -3.37 -64.92
CA PHE A 503 -16.76 -2.55 -66.08
C PHE A 503 -17.88 -1.52 -65.78
N GLU A 504 -18.91 -1.90 -65.01
CA GLU A 504 -19.98 -0.99 -64.59
C GLU A 504 -19.44 0.21 -63.80
N PHE A 505 -18.69 -0.05 -62.72
CA PHE A 505 -18.11 1.02 -61.90
C PHE A 505 -17.00 1.79 -62.63
N ALA A 506 -16.25 1.14 -63.53
CA ALA A 506 -15.26 1.82 -64.36
C ALA A 506 -15.92 2.79 -65.35
N SER A 507 -17.08 2.40 -65.91
CA SER A 507 -17.88 3.28 -66.77
C SER A 507 -18.40 4.49 -65.99
N MET A 508 -18.85 4.27 -64.75
CA MET A 508 -19.27 5.35 -63.84
C MET A 508 -18.11 6.32 -63.53
N LEU A 509 -16.90 5.82 -63.26
CA LEU A 509 -15.72 6.64 -63.02
C LEU A 509 -15.30 7.48 -64.24
N MET A 510 -15.58 7.01 -65.45
CA MET A 510 -15.20 7.70 -66.69
C MET A 510 -16.12 8.86 -67.05
N HIS A 511 -17.18 9.12 -66.28
CA HIS A 511 -17.97 10.34 -66.41
C HIS A 511 -17.10 11.59 -66.23
N PRO A 512 -17.42 12.70 -66.93
CA PRO A 512 -16.60 13.92 -66.93
C PRO A 512 -16.35 14.48 -65.52
N GLU A 513 -17.32 14.30 -64.62
CA GLU A 513 -17.31 14.76 -63.23
C GLU A 513 -16.20 14.12 -62.40
N TYR A 514 -15.89 12.85 -62.63
CA TYR A 514 -14.95 12.07 -61.81
C TYR A 514 -13.60 11.84 -62.50
N ARG A 515 -13.57 11.78 -63.84
CA ARG A 515 -12.40 11.41 -64.64
C ARG A 515 -11.15 12.26 -64.39
N ASN A 516 -11.33 13.53 -64.06
CA ASN A 516 -10.21 14.45 -63.78
C ASN A 516 -9.58 14.23 -62.40
N SER A 517 -10.33 13.67 -61.46
CA SER A 517 -9.90 13.42 -60.08
C SER A 517 -9.25 12.04 -59.90
N ILE A 518 -9.24 11.20 -60.94
CA ILE A 518 -8.57 9.88 -60.92
C ILE A 518 -7.06 10.08 -61.03
N SER A 519 -6.30 9.48 -60.10
CA SER A 519 -4.84 9.49 -60.13
C SER A 519 -4.27 8.90 -61.44
N SER A 520 -3.15 9.46 -61.91
CA SER A 520 -2.51 9.07 -63.17
C SER A 520 -2.03 7.61 -63.20
N THR A 521 -1.76 7.02 -62.03
CA THR A 521 -1.35 5.62 -61.86
C THR A 521 -2.44 4.65 -62.31
N TYR A 522 -3.67 4.82 -61.79
CA TYR A 522 -4.79 3.90 -62.06
C TYR A 522 -5.59 4.27 -63.30
N LYS A 523 -5.51 5.52 -63.78
CA LYS A 523 -6.27 6.01 -64.94
C LYS A 523 -6.10 5.15 -66.19
N ARG A 524 -4.87 4.70 -66.49
CA ARG A 524 -4.60 3.84 -67.65
C ARG A 524 -5.20 2.45 -67.52
N GLU A 525 -5.29 1.93 -66.30
CA GLU A 525 -5.83 0.60 -66.01
C GLU A 525 -7.36 0.61 -66.11
N VAL A 526 -8.01 1.61 -65.50
CA VAL A 526 -9.45 1.84 -65.60
C VAL A 526 -9.87 2.04 -67.07
N GLU A 527 -9.12 2.84 -67.85
CA GLU A 527 -9.40 3.03 -69.28
C GLU A 527 -9.30 1.72 -70.09
N LYS A 528 -8.38 0.82 -69.74
CA LYS A 528 -8.27 -0.49 -70.40
C LYS A 528 -9.47 -1.39 -70.09
N ILE A 529 -9.93 -1.39 -68.84
CA ILE A 529 -11.10 -2.17 -68.40
C ILE A 529 -12.36 -1.73 -69.15
N VAL A 530 -12.59 -0.42 -69.30
CA VAL A 530 -13.74 0.11 -70.06
C VAL A 530 -13.64 -0.21 -71.56
N ARG A 531 -12.44 -0.29 -72.13
CA ARG A 531 -12.27 -0.65 -73.55
C ARG A 531 -12.54 -2.13 -73.84
N LYS A 532 -12.36 -3.01 -72.86
CA LYS A 532 -12.48 -4.47 -73.03
C LYS A 532 -13.58 -5.02 -72.12
N CYS A 533 -14.81 -4.92 -72.59
CA CYS A 533 -15.98 -5.48 -71.90
C CYS A 533 -15.93 -7.02 -71.93
N GLU A 534 -15.80 -7.64 -70.76
CA GLU A 534 -15.89 -9.09 -70.57
C GLU A 534 -17.09 -9.39 -69.67
N LYS A 535 -18.06 -10.19 -70.16
CA LYS A 535 -19.32 -10.49 -69.45
C LYS A 535 -19.26 -11.73 -68.56
N VAL A 536 -18.08 -12.33 -68.38
CA VAL A 536 -17.90 -13.53 -67.55
C VAL A 536 -17.54 -13.10 -66.14
N GLU A 537 -18.33 -13.56 -65.17
CA GLU A 537 -18.09 -13.35 -63.75
C GLU A 537 -18.17 -14.66 -62.98
N GLU A 538 -17.37 -14.75 -61.93
CA GLU A 538 -17.51 -15.81 -60.94
C GLU A 538 -18.82 -15.62 -60.16
N LYS A 539 -19.64 -16.68 -60.13
CA LYS A 539 -20.88 -16.67 -59.36
C LYS A 539 -20.56 -16.70 -57.87
N GLU A 540 -21.32 -15.91 -57.12
CA GLU A 540 -21.22 -15.89 -55.67
C GLU A 540 -21.63 -17.25 -55.06
N PRO A 541 -20.87 -17.76 -54.07
CA PRO A 541 -21.23 -19.01 -53.41
C PRO A 541 -22.53 -18.84 -52.63
N LEU A 542 -23.34 -19.90 -52.64
CA LEU A 542 -24.62 -19.94 -51.95
C LEU A 542 -24.47 -20.63 -50.59
N THR A 543 -24.94 -19.98 -49.54
CA THR A 543 -24.97 -20.51 -48.17
C THR A 543 -26.40 -20.53 -47.63
N PRO A 544 -26.72 -21.39 -46.64
CA PRO A 544 -28.09 -21.55 -46.16
C PRO A 544 -28.51 -20.42 -45.21
N CYS A 545 -29.74 -19.94 -45.36
CA CYS A 545 -30.37 -18.99 -44.42
C CYS A 545 -30.53 -19.62 -43.03
N PRO A 546 -30.17 -18.92 -41.93
CA PRO A 546 -30.28 -19.48 -40.59
C PRO A 546 -31.73 -19.62 -40.10
N TYR A 547 -32.70 -18.98 -40.75
CA TYR A 547 -34.12 -19.07 -40.37
C TYR A 547 -34.92 -20.12 -41.13
N CYS A 548 -34.65 -20.29 -42.44
CA CYS A 548 -35.44 -21.17 -43.31
C CYS A 548 -34.63 -22.13 -44.18
N ALA A 549 -33.31 -22.17 -44.02
CA ALA A 549 -32.38 -23.01 -44.77
C ALA A 549 -32.39 -22.84 -46.31
N SER A 550 -33.08 -21.82 -46.85
CA SER A 550 -33.01 -21.49 -48.27
C SER A 550 -31.60 -21.05 -48.64
N LEU A 551 -31.07 -21.53 -49.77
CA LEU A 551 -29.78 -21.11 -50.29
C LEU A 551 -29.85 -19.70 -50.87
N LEU A 552 -29.01 -18.80 -50.38
CA LEU A 552 -28.87 -17.42 -50.87
C LEU A 552 -27.39 -17.03 -51.02
N PRO A 553 -27.05 -16.05 -51.86
CA PRO A 553 -25.70 -15.53 -51.97
C PRO A 553 -25.15 -15.07 -50.62
N ASN A 554 -23.90 -15.40 -50.32
CA ASN A 554 -23.31 -15.18 -49.00
C ASN A 554 -23.26 -13.70 -48.54
N MET A 555 -23.32 -12.73 -49.45
CA MET A 555 -23.33 -11.30 -49.16
C MET A 555 -24.74 -10.69 -49.05
N GLU A 556 -25.79 -11.43 -49.40
CA GLU A 556 -27.18 -11.01 -49.23
C GLU A 556 -27.62 -11.16 -47.77
N LEU A 557 -28.10 -10.05 -47.18
CA LEU A 557 -28.59 -10.01 -45.79
C LEU A 557 -30.12 -10.13 -45.71
N ASN A 558 -30.84 -10.02 -46.83
CA ASN A 558 -32.29 -10.16 -46.86
C ASN A 558 -32.66 -11.48 -47.52
N CYS A 559 -33.32 -12.37 -46.79
CA CYS A 559 -33.76 -13.64 -47.36
C CYS A 559 -35.01 -13.44 -48.23
N GLY A 560 -34.94 -13.74 -49.53
CA GLY A 560 -36.10 -13.68 -50.42
C GLY A 560 -37.24 -14.65 -50.06
N SER A 561 -36.92 -15.79 -49.41
CA SER A 561 -37.90 -16.82 -49.06
C SER A 561 -38.67 -16.51 -47.77
N CYS A 562 -37.97 -16.20 -46.68
CA CYS A 562 -38.62 -15.91 -45.38
C CYS A 562 -38.82 -14.41 -45.11
N LYS A 563 -38.33 -13.52 -45.99
CA LYS A 563 -38.36 -12.05 -45.83
C LYS A 563 -37.70 -11.53 -44.55
N SER A 564 -36.96 -12.39 -43.83
CA SER A 564 -36.25 -12.02 -42.61
C SER A 564 -34.92 -11.34 -42.95
N TYR A 565 -34.55 -10.37 -42.11
CA TYR A 565 -33.23 -9.77 -42.09
C TYR A 565 -32.25 -10.68 -41.36
N ILE A 566 -31.23 -11.15 -42.06
CA ILE A 566 -30.21 -12.04 -41.50
C ILE A 566 -29.08 -11.21 -40.90
N PRO A 567 -28.67 -11.47 -39.65
CA PRO A 567 -27.50 -10.82 -39.07
C PRO A 567 -26.26 -10.99 -39.94
N PHE A 568 -25.44 -9.94 -40.03
CA PHE A 568 -24.20 -9.95 -40.78
C PHE A 568 -23.03 -10.35 -39.87
N CYS A 569 -22.05 -11.04 -40.43
CA CYS A 569 -20.79 -11.36 -39.79
C CYS A 569 -19.90 -10.11 -39.72
N ILE A 570 -19.45 -9.73 -38.52
CA ILE A 570 -18.53 -8.58 -38.36
C ILE A 570 -17.11 -8.83 -38.91
N ALA A 571 -16.74 -10.07 -39.22
CA ALA A 571 -15.41 -10.40 -39.75
C ALA A 571 -15.37 -10.45 -41.29
N SER A 572 -16.44 -10.90 -41.95
CA SER A 572 -16.49 -11.02 -43.41
C SER A 572 -17.56 -10.15 -44.09
N GLY A 573 -18.52 -9.61 -43.33
CA GLY A 573 -19.68 -8.88 -43.84
C GLY A 573 -20.71 -9.73 -44.59
N ARG A 574 -20.54 -11.06 -44.60
CA ARG A 574 -21.48 -12.07 -45.12
C ARG A 574 -22.68 -12.24 -44.17
N HIS A 575 -23.75 -12.89 -44.62
CA HIS A 575 -24.80 -13.32 -43.69
C HIS A 575 -24.31 -14.45 -42.79
N MET A 576 -24.85 -14.52 -41.58
CA MET A 576 -24.50 -15.55 -40.61
C MET A 576 -25.09 -16.93 -40.96
N VAL A 577 -24.35 -17.99 -40.65
CA VAL A 577 -24.74 -19.40 -40.84
C VAL A 577 -24.73 -20.11 -39.48
N LEU A 578 -25.64 -21.06 -39.26
CA LEU A 578 -25.78 -21.75 -37.97
C LEU A 578 -24.57 -22.60 -37.58
N GLU A 579 -23.91 -23.24 -38.55
CA GLU A 579 -22.81 -24.19 -38.32
C GLU A 579 -21.51 -23.52 -37.83
N ASP A 580 -21.34 -22.23 -38.11
CA ASP A 580 -20.11 -21.47 -37.88
C ASP A 580 -20.38 -20.21 -37.04
N TRP A 581 -21.39 -20.26 -36.18
CA TRP A 581 -21.83 -19.11 -35.40
C TRP A 581 -20.92 -18.85 -34.19
N SER A 582 -20.39 -17.65 -34.09
CA SER A 582 -19.69 -17.14 -32.90
C SER A 582 -20.11 -15.71 -32.59
N SER A 583 -19.70 -15.20 -31.44
CA SER A 583 -19.89 -13.79 -31.09
C SER A 583 -18.63 -13.21 -30.46
N CYS A 584 -18.38 -11.93 -30.68
CA CYS A 584 -17.25 -11.26 -30.02
C CYS A 584 -17.56 -11.09 -28.51
N PRO A 585 -16.67 -11.50 -27.59
CA PRO A 585 -16.92 -11.42 -26.14
C PRO A 585 -17.09 -9.97 -25.65
N HIS A 586 -16.48 -9.00 -26.35
CA HIS A 586 -16.50 -7.61 -25.94
C HIS A 586 -17.71 -6.82 -26.46
N CYS A 587 -18.10 -7.01 -27.72
CA CYS A 587 -19.19 -6.25 -28.34
C CYS A 587 -20.48 -7.06 -28.57
N LYS A 588 -20.43 -8.39 -28.37
CA LYS A 588 -21.56 -9.32 -28.56
C LYS A 588 -22.22 -9.17 -29.92
N PHE A 589 -21.44 -8.83 -30.94
CA PHE A 589 -21.90 -8.87 -32.33
C PHE A 589 -21.53 -10.23 -32.93
N PRO A 590 -22.41 -10.77 -33.80
CA PRO A 590 -22.20 -12.09 -34.40
C PRO A 590 -21.07 -12.06 -35.42
N ALA A 591 -20.28 -13.13 -35.43
CA ALA A 591 -19.18 -13.36 -36.34
C ALA A 591 -19.15 -14.83 -36.75
N LEU A 592 -18.74 -15.11 -37.99
CA LEU A 592 -18.42 -16.47 -38.40
C LEU A 592 -17.09 -16.86 -37.76
N ALA A 593 -17.03 -17.98 -37.02
CA ALA A 593 -15.85 -18.34 -36.24
C ALA A 593 -14.63 -18.53 -37.16
N THR A 594 -14.82 -19.19 -38.31
CA THR A 594 -13.75 -19.39 -39.30
C THR A 594 -13.21 -18.07 -39.88
N GLU A 595 -14.09 -17.12 -40.20
CA GLU A 595 -13.68 -15.84 -40.79
C GLU A 595 -13.10 -14.90 -39.72
N LEU A 596 -13.56 -14.98 -38.47
CA LEU A 596 -12.99 -14.21 -37.38
C LEU A 596 -11.55 -14.65 -37.09
N GLY A 597 -11.27 -15.95 -37.07
CA GLY A 597 -9.90 -16.47 -36.90
C GLY A 597 -8.94 -15.95 -37.97
N LYS A 598 -9.35 -15.96 -39.25
CA LYS A 598 -8.53 -15.40 -40.35
C LYS A 598 -8.20 -13.92 -40.17
N VAL A 599 -9.14 -13.13 -39.63
CA VAL A 599 -8.90 -11.72 -39.35
C VAL A 599 -7.93 -11.57 -38.17
N LEU A 600 -8.07 -12.39 -37.12
CA LEU A 600 -7.21 -12.34 -35.93
C LEU A 600 -5.75 -12.75 -36.19
N GLU A 601 -5.49 -13.63 -37.15
CA GLU A 601 -4.13 -13.99 -37.57
C GLU A 601 -3.28 -12.78 -38.01
N VAL A 602 -3.93 -11.71 -38.50
CA VAL A 602 -3.26 -10.51 -39.01
C VAL A 602 -3.54 -9.29 -38.15
N GLU A 603 -4.78 -9.12 -37.70
CA GLU A 603 -5.22 -8.04 -36.82
C GLU A 603 -5.63 -8.65 -35.48
N SER A 604 -4.79 -8.56 -34.45
CA SER A 604 -5.06 -9.07 -33.10
C SER A 604 -6.16 -8.30 -32.35
N VAL A 605 -7.12 -7.73 -33.07
CA VAL A 605 -8.20 -6.88 -32.59
C VAL A 605 -9.51 -7.22 -33.31
N CYS A 606 -10.63 -7.02 -32.62
CA CYS A 606 -11.95 -7.17 -33.21
C CYS A 606 -12.18 -6.15 -34.35
N PRO A 607 -12.62 -6.56 -35.55
CA PRO A 607 -12.89 -5.63 -36.65
C PRO A 607 -14.06 -4.67 -36.37
N MET A 608 -14.95 -5.03 -35.42
CA MET A 608 -16.07 -4.17 -35.02
C MET A 608 -15.65 -3.18 -33.93
N CYS A 609 -15.23 -3.65 -32.76
CA CYS A 609 -14.98 -2.78 -31.59
C CYS A 609 -13.52 -2.41 -31.37
N SER A 610 -12.60 -2.91 -32.18
CA SER A 610 -11.16 -2.61 -32.13
C SER A 610 -10.49 -2.95 -30.79
N LYS A 611 -11.13 -3.79 -29.96
CA LYS A 611 -10.56 -4.37 -28.73
C LYS A 611 -9.74 -5.60 -29.05
N GLU A 612 -8.67 -5.82 -28.31
CA GLU A 612 -7.79 -6.99 -28.46
C GLU A 612 -8.58 -8.29 -28.29
N LEU A 613 -8.32 -9.26 -29.16
CA LEU A 613 -8.92 -10.59 -29.14
C LEU A 613 -7.85 -11.62 -29.50
N SER A 614 -7.92 -12.78 -28.86
CA SER A 614 -7.09 -13.94 -29.19
C SER A 614 -7.92 -15.07 -29.79
N ASP A 615 -7.27 -16.01 -30.49
CA ASP A 615 -7.95 -17.18 -31.07
C ASP A 615 -8.65 -18.04 -30.00
N ALA A 616 -8.13 -18.03 -28.77
CA ALA A 616 -8.73 -18.74 -27.64
C ALA A 616 -10.09 -18.16 -27.20
N ASP A 617 -10.38 -16.91 -27.57
CA ASP A 617 -11.63 -16.23 -27.24
C ASP A 617 -12.75 -16.53 -28.25
N ILE A 618 -12.45 -17.22 -29.36
CA ILE A 618 -13.44 -17.62 -30.36
C ILE A 618 -14.11 -18.92 -29.90
N VAL A 619 -15.35 -18.80 -29.41
CA VAL A 619 -16.18 -19.95 -29.05
C VAL A 619 -17.35 -20.04 -30.02
N CYS A 620 -17.51 -21.20 -30.66
CA CYS A 620 -18.73 -21.49 -31.42
C CYS A 620 -19.89 -21.64 -30.45
N GLU A 621 -20.93 -20.84 -30.62
CA GLU A 621 -22.11 -20.83 -29.75
C GLU A 621 -23.21 -21.72 -30.32
N GLU A 622 -23.90 -22.47 -29.46
CA GLU A 622 -25.15 -23.13 -29.83
C GLU A 622 -26.28 -22.09 -29.93
N ILE A 623 -26.65 -21.74 -31.17
CA ILE A 623 -27.86 -21.05 -31.65
C ILE A 623 -28.49 -20.04 -30.67
N PRO A 624 -28.21 -18.72 -30.80
CA PRO A 624 -28.93 -17.68 -30.05
C PRO A 624 -30.28 -17.27 -30.67
N LEU A 625 -30.67 -17.87 -31.80
CA LEU A 625 -31.88 -17.45 -32.53
C LEU A 625 -33.15 -18.00 -31.85
N GLY A 626 -33.83 -17.14 -31.11
CA GLY A 626 -35.26 -17.30 -30.82
C GLY A 626 -36.10 -17.22 -32.11
N PRO A 627 -37.39 -17.63 -32.07
CA PRO A 627 -38.24 -17.64 -33.26
C PRO A 627 -38.26 -16.25 -33.93
N PRO A 628 -38.34 -16.17 -35.26
CA PRO A 628 -38.47 -14.89 -35.96
C PRO A 628 -39.69 -14.17 -35.41
N ASN A 629 -39.49 -13.04 -34.74
CA ASN A 629 -40.56 -12.26 -34.13
C ASN A 629 -41.62 -11.94 -35.18
N SER A 630 -42.84 -12.41 -34.90
CA SER A 630 -44.12 -11.88 -35.38
C SER A 630 -44.34 -10.44 -34.92
#